data_AF-A0A812MM05-F1
#
_entry.id   AF-A0A812MM05-F1
#
_cell.length_a   1.000
_cell.length_b   1.000
_cell.length_c   1.000
_cell.angle_alpha   90.00
_cell.angle_beta   90.00
_cell.angle_gamma   90.00
#
_symmetry.space_group_name_H-M   'P 1'
#
loop_
_entity.id
_entity.type
_entity.pdbx_description
1 polymer ?
#
loop_
_entity_poly.entity_id
_entity_poly.type
_entity_poly.pdbx_seq_one_letter_code
_entity_poly.pdbx_strand_id
1 'polypeptide(L)'
;MHWDHATFAQELHSSKVSKDYKRVKALLSSVAEDNYWRREHFGRIPRTIPVSYHEAGERFRPRSAPLPVISFSRMDTADALLALGRQRGRKVCALNFANGKDAGGGYKNGASAQEEDLCRRIPLLYSSLLGAKKEGLYPFGPPTCPSTGQPEKFRDVLYTTNLVVGRASQEEGYRILHRDEQATVSLVAAAAPNLKFGSDVNDAQLIYQTMVNIFRAPHLWEPGINTLILGAWGCGAFGGDPSRIAGLFLQALLKDGCGQGYEEVHFAIPQFTPEDPNYAAAFISQEHGIHRIHNEPKRLASRDSFLSTTCPDEESLAAGISFPPNRLLHDQHLLHMDQLLEDISHAPHRLHAEVAHRRRDAFHQVALAQGYLSEEDESDADELDGKLYTEKYYHDNGNLKYFQTYLRLPPTVTQRACERVVEEKHFDVDGVCRLDVHFALGQPFLSRKHFYPNQRMKSEKLFFVEDERTMQARKAGHWREYYEGGQIKSEIVYDEHGVRNGFCKRYGIDGSQEWVKDYTKACCSFKFQ
;
A
#
# COMPACT_ATOMS: atom_id res chain seq x y z
N MET A 1 -17.11 17.23 36.74
CA MET A 1 -18.10 17.11 35.64
C MET A 1 -18.10 15.68 35.12
N HIS A 2 -19.25 15.15 34.72
CA HIS A 2 -19.36 13.91 33.95
C HIS A 2 -19.08 14.20 32.46
N TRP A 3 -18.52 13.25 31.71
CA TRP A 3 -18.38 13.39 30.25
C TRP A 3 -19.56 12.69 29.58
N ASP A 4 -20.50 13.47 29.04
CA ASP A 4 -21.64 12.93 28.30
C ASP A 4 -21.26 12.64 26.84
N HIS A 5 -20.71 11.44 26.64
CA HIS A 5 -20.31 10.92 25.35
C HIS A 5 -21.51 10.70 24.40
N ALA A 6 -22.71 10.43 24.92
CA ALA A 6 -23.90 10.18 24.11
C ALA A 6 -24.41 11.49 23.49
N THR A 7 -24.59 12.53 24.31
CA THR A 7 -24.93 13.88 23.82
C THR A 7 -23.84 14.41 22.90
N PHE A 8 -22.56 14.22 23.24
CA PHE A 8 -21.43 14.60 22.38
C PHE A 8 -21.48 13.92 20.99
N ALA A 9 -21.71 12.61 20.94
CA ALA A 9 -21.78 11.87 19.68
C ALA A 9 -22.95 12.33 18.81
N GLN A 10 -24.13 12.56 19.41
CA GLN A 10 -25.32 13.07 18.73
C GLN A 10 -25.11 14.48 18.17
N GLU A 11 -24.49 15.38 18.95
CA GLU A 11 -24.14 16.73 18.50
C GLU A 11 -23.07 16.71 17.40
N LEU A 12 -22.04 15.87 17.52
CA LEU A 12 -20.98 15.77 16.52
C LEU A 12 -21.51 15.21 15.20
N HIS A 13 -22.38 14.20 15.25
CA HIS A 13 -23.06 13.66 14.07
C HIS A 13 -23.94 14.71 13.40
N SER A 14 -24.84 15.36 14.15
CA SER A 14 -25.73 16.38 13.58
C SER A 14 -24.96 17.59 13.02
N SER A 15 -23.86 18.00 13.65
CA SER A 15 -22.96 19.06 13.16
C SER A 15 -22.19 18.66 11.89
N LYS A 16 -21.80 17.38 11.74
CA LYS A 16 -21.21 16.86 10.50
C LYS A 16 -22.25 16.85 9.37
N VAL A 17 -23.48 16.39 9.64
CA VAL A 17 -24.58 16.34 8.64
C VAL A 17 -25.01 17.74 8.19
N SER A 18 -25.13 18.70 9.11
CA SER A 18 -25.45 20.11 8.79
C SER A 18 -24.28 20.88 8.16
N LYS A 19 -23.08 20.30 8.13
CA LYS A 19 -21.81 20.91 7.69
C LYS A 19 -21.41 22.13 8.53
N ASP A 20 -21.83 22.22 9.80
CA ASP A 20 -21.32 23.21 10.74
C ASP A 20 -19.91 22.83 11.24
N TYR A 21 -18.92 23.09 10.39
CA TYR A 21 -17.50 22.90 10.71
C TYR A 21 -17.02 23.74 11.91
N LYS A 22 -17.77 24.78 12.33
CA LYS A 22 -17.44 25.57 13.52
C LYS A 22 -17.90 24.84 14.79
N ARG A 23 -19.10 24.27 14.82
CA ARG A 23 -19.56 23.40 15.93
C ARG A 23 -18.74 22.11 16.01
N VAL A 24 -18.44 21.47 14.87
CA VAL A 24 -17.53 20.30 14.83
C VAL A 24 -16.19 20.61 15.49
N LYS A 25 -15.53 21.73 15.14
CA LYS A 25 -14.27 22.14 15.79
C LYS A 25 -14.45 22.43 17.27
N ALA A 26 -15.50 23.14 17.67
CA ALA A 26 -15.76 23.45 19.08
C ALA A 26 -15.96 22.18 19.93
N LEU A 27 -16.66 21.17 19.40
CA LEU A 27 -16.79 19.85 20.04
C LEU A 27 -15.43 19.14 20.13
N LEU A 28 -14.69 19.05 19.02
CA LEU A 28 -13.37 18.42 19.01
C LEU A 28 -12.33 19.15 19.89
N SER A 29 -12.55 20.42 20.24
CA SER A 29 -11.81 21.18 21.25
C SER A 29 -12.27 20.89 22.69
N SER A 30 -13.55 20.65 22.96
CA SER A 30 -14.03 20.40 24.35
C SER A 30 -13.49 19.08 24.91
N VAL A 31 -13.24 18.08 24.05
CA VAL A 31 -12.50 16.85 24.42
C VAL A 31 -11.10 17.19 24.96
N ALA A 32 -10.43 18.19 24.40
CA ALA A 32 -9.09 18.61 24.83
C ALA A 32 -9.12 19.34 26.19
N GLU A 33 -10.17 20.11 26.46
CA GLU A 33 -10.40 20.76 27.76
C GLU A 33 -10.73 19.73 28.84
N ASP A 34 -11.62 18.78 28.57
CA ASP A 34 -11.96 17.69 29.49
C ASP A 34 -10.76 16.76 29.75
N ASN A 35 -9.93 16.46 28.73
CA ASN A 35 -8.64 15.79 28.92
C ASN A 35 -7.70 16.56 29.85
N TYR A 36 -7.58 17.89 29.68
CA TYR A 36 -6.74 18.71 30.55
C TYR A 36 -7.20 18.65 32.01
N TRP A 37 -8.52 18.70 32.28
CA TRP A 37 -9.05 18.57 33.64
C TRP A 37 -8.98 17.15 34.20
N ARG A 38 -9.09 16.11 33.36
CA ARG A 38 -9.04 14.71 33.81
C ARG A 38 -7.63 14.13 33.96
N ARG A 39 -6.59 14.77 33.41
CA ARG A 39 -5.19 14.27 33.36
C ARG A 39 -4.74 13.50 34.61
N GLU A 40 -5.01 14.02 35.81
CA GLU A 40 -4.54 13.46 37.08
C GLU A 40 -5.16 12.09 37.41
N HIS A 41 -6.36 11.77 36.90
CA HIS A 41 -6.97 10.44 37.03
C HIS A 41 -6.25 9.36 36.19
N PHE A 42 -5.56 9.76 35.13
CA PHE A 42 -4.75 8.88 34.29
C PHE A 42 -3.31 8.72 34.83
N GLY A 43 -2.95 9.42 35.91
CA GLY A 43 -1.68 9.28 36.62
C GLY A 43 -0.65 10.35 36.26
N ARG A 44 0.63 10.01 36.44
CA ARG A 44 1.75 10.92 36.17
C ARG A 44 1.94 11.09 34.67
N ILE A 45 1.96 12.34 34.20
CA ILE A 45 2.32 12.70 32.81
C ILE A 45 3.69 12.06 32.48
N PRO A 46 3.78 11.18 31.45
CA PRO A 46 5.07 10.64 31.01
C PRO A 46 5.98 11.74 30.45
N ARG A 47 7.27 11.43 30.28
CA ARG A 47 8.20 12.35 29.61
C ARG A 47 8.49 11.87 28.20
N THR A 48 8.17 12.71 27.23
CA THR A 48 8.66 12.58 25.85
C THR A 48 10.16 12.92 25.81
N ILE A 49 10.96 12.10 25.13
CA ILE A 49 12.42 12.22 25.03
C ILE A 49 12.87 12.24 23.56
N PRO A 50 13.99 12.89 23.21
CA PRO A 50 14.52 12.87 21.85
C PRO A 50 15.29 11.57 21.58
N VAL A 51 15.28 11.13 20.33
CA VAL A 51 16.12 10.03 19.82
C VAL A 51 16.73 10.48 18.50
N SER A 52 18.01 10.89 18.55
CA SER A 52 18.69 11.37 17.35
C SER A 52 19.08 10.23 16.41
N TYR A 53 19.05 10.46 15.10
CA TYR A 53 19.40 9.42 14.11
C TYR A 53 20.84 8.93 14.27
N HIS A 54 21.77 9.82 14.64
CA HIS A 54 23.18 9.48 14.84
C HIS A 54 23.36 8.58 16.06
N GLU A 55 22.87 9.02 17.22
CA GLU A 55 22.94 8.24 18.46
C GLU A 55 22.21 6.90 18.33
N ALA A 56 21.06 6.87 17.63
CA ALA A 56 20.36 5.63 17.33
C ALA A 56 21.20 4.68 16.47
N GLY A 57 21.97 5.19 15.50
CA GLY A 57 22.95 4.39 14.74
C GLY A 57 24.11 3.87 15.60
N GLU A 58 24.62 4.69 16.51
CA GLU A 58 25.74 4.33 17.39
C GLU A 58 25.36 3.35 18.51
N ARG A 59 24.13 3.43 19.03
CA ARG A 59 23.65 2.63 20.17
C ARG A 59 22.84 1.40 19.76
N PHE A 60 22.10 1.43 18.64
CA PHE A 60 21.31 0.28 18.21
C PHE A 60 22.21 -0.86 17.74
N ARG A 61 21.90 -2.09 18.15
CA ARG A 61 22.55 -3.30 17.65
C ARG A 61 21.46 -4.18 17.05
N PRO A 62 21.47 -4.44 15.72
CA PRO A 62 20.48 -5.31 15.11
C PRO A 62 20.60 -6.70 15.73
N ARG A 63 19.49 -7.23 16.23
CA ARG A 63 19.41 -8.62 16.66
C ARG A 63 19.14 -9.46 15.43
N SER A 64 19.96 -10.48 15.19
CA SER A 64 19.58 -11.52 14.22
C SER A 64 18.34 -12.23 14.77
N ALA A 65 17.21 -11.99 14.11
CA ALA A 65 15.89 -12.46 14.49
C ALA A 65 15.09 -12.73 13.20
N PRO A 66 13.99 -13.50 13.26
CA PRO A 66 13.05 -13.60 12.16
C PRO A 66 12.55 -12.22 11.71
N LEU A 67 12.10 -12.13 10.45
CA LEU A 67 11.29 -10.99 10.04
C LEU A 67 9.95 -11.01 10.79
N PRO A 68 9.38 -9.84 11.11
CA PRO A 68 8.09 -9.76 11.80
C PRO A 68 6.96 -10.28 10.91
N VAL A 69 5.87 -10.72 11.53
CA VAL A 69 4.58 -10.81 10.83
C VAL A 69 4.20 -9.40 10.38
N ILE A 70 3.87 -9.22 9.11
CA ILE A 70 3.34 -7.96 8.61
C ILE A 70 1.83 -8.13 8.46
N SER A 71 1.06 -7.16 8.95
CA SER A 71 -0.40 -7.28 9.03
C SER A 71 -1.12 -5.95 8.78
N PHE A 72 -2.41 -6.04 8.47
CA PHE A 72 -3.23 -4.91 8.03
C PHE A 72 -4.56 -4.85 8.77
N SER A 73 -5.06 -3.62 8.98
CA SER A 73 -6.46 -3.37 9.34
C SER A 73 -6.94 -2.00 8.84
N ARG A 74 -8.27 -1.82 8.80
CA ARG A 74 -8.95 -0.54 8.58
C ARG A 74 -9.09 0.32 9.85
N MET A 75 -8.45 -0.06 10.95
CA MET A 75 -8.56 0.65 12.23
C MET A 75 -7.86 2.02 12.17
N ASP A 76 -8.31 2.96 13.01
CA ASP A 76 -7.47 4.08 13.39
C ASP A 76 -6.30 3.61 14.27
N THR A 77 -5.29 4.46 14.48
CA THR A 77 -4.09 4.08 15.25
C THR A 77 -4.39 3.81 16.72
N ALA A 78 -5.38 4.46 17.34
CA ALA A 78 -5.76 4.26 18.73
C ALA A 78 -6.60 2.98 18.93
N ASP A 79 -7.46 2.62 17.97
CA ASP A 79 -8.18 1.35 17.97
C ASP A 79 -7.23 0.17 17.75
N ALA A 80 -6.26 0.29 16.84
CA ALA A 80 -5.19 -0.70 16.70
C ALA A 80 -4.34 -0.83 17.98
N LEU A 81 -4.03 0.30 18.65
CA LEU A 81 -3.34 0.31 19.95
C LEU A 81 -4.15 -0.40 21.05
N LEU A 82 -5.48 -0.27 21.07
CA LEU A 82 -6.36 -0.99 22.00
C LEU A 82 -6.45 -2.49 21.66
N ALA A 83 -6.65 -2.82 20.38
CA ALA A 83 -6.84 -4.20 19.92
C ALA A 83 -5.58 -5.07 20.09
N LEU A 84 -4.39 -4.50 19.83
CA LEU A 84 -3.11 -5.19 19.99
C LEU A 84 -2.56 -5.04 21.42
N GLY A 85 -2.71 -3.86 22.05
CA GLY A 85 -2.15 -3.57 23.38
C GLY A 85 -2.82 -4.30 24.55
N ARG A 86 -4.02 -4.86 24.35
CA ARG A 86 -4.72 -5.71 25.32
C ARG A 86 -4.39 -7.20 25.17
N GLN A 87 -3.63 -7.60 24.14
CA GLN A 87 -3.23 -8.99 23.94
C GLN A 87 -2.13 -9.41 24.92
N ARG A 88 -2.30 -10.58 25.55
CA ARG A 88 -1.33 -11.10 26.53
C ARG A 88 0.04 -11.32 25.88
N GLY A 89 1.05 -10.62 26.39
CA GLY A 89 2.45 -10.75 25.95
C GLY A 89 2.87 -9.73 24.88
N ARG A 90 1.94 -8.96 24.31
CA ARG A 90 2.29 -7.83 23.45
C ARG A 90 2.74 -6.63 24.28
N LYS A 91 3.69 -5.88 23.73
CA LYS A 91 4.10 -4.54 24.13
C LYS A 91 4.16 -3.69 22.88
N VAL A 92 3.23 -2.76 22.77
CA VAL A 92 2.90 -2.09 21.51
C VAL A 92 3.44 -0.66 21.51
N CYS A 93 4.14 -0.32 20.44
CA CYS A 93 4.42 1.06 20.06
C CYS A 93 3.58 1.44 18.83
N ALA A 94 3.18 2.70 18.68
CA ALA A 94 2.68 3.23 17.40
C ALA A 94 3.44 4.47 16.94
N LEU A 95 3.37 4.72 15.63
CA LEU A 95 3.87 5.93 14.99
C LEU A 95 2.83 7.07 15.09
N ASN A 96 3.16 8.15 15.81
CA ASN A 96 2.44 9.42 15.75
C ASN A 96 2.92 10.23 14.53
N PHE A 97 1.98 10.63 13.67
CA PHE A 97 2.21 11.39 12.43
C PHE A 97 2.39 12.88 12.75
N ALA A 98 3.42 13.18 13.53
CA ALA A 98 3.54 14.41 14.30
C ALA A 98 3.77 15.67 13.45
N ASN A 99 3.22 16.80 13.91
CA ASN A 99 3.63 18.11 13.44
C ASN A 99 4.96 18.51 14.09
N GLY A 100 6.03 18.56 13.30
CA GLY A 100 7.39 18.88 13.77
C GLY A 100 7.58 20.32 14.30
N LYS A 101 6.62 21.22 14.09
CA LYS A 101 6.62 22.60 14.61
C LYS A 101 5.78 22.73 15.89
N ASP A 102 4.62 22.07 15.95
CA ASP A 102 3.64 22.21 17.02
C ASP A 102 3.21 20.89 17.65
N ALA A 103 3.56 20.72 18.93
CA ALA A 103 3.19 19.59 19.77
C ALA A 103 1.66 19.34 19.76
N GLY A 104 1.22 18.18 19.27
CA GLY A 104 -0.19 17.83 19.17
C GLY A 104 -0.94 18.53 18.02
N GLY A 105 -0.23 19.09 17.04
CA GLY A 105 -0.83 19.73 15.87
C GLY A 105 -1.90 20.77 16.22
N GLY A 106 -3.07 20.64 15.58
CA GLY A 106 -4.24 21.48 15.81
C GLY A 106 -5.20 20.95 16.89
N TYR A 107 -4.79 20.06 17.78
CA TYR A 107 -5.63 19.34 18.75
C TYR A 107 -6.58 20.27 19.53
N LYS A 108 -6.03 21.32 20.14
CA LYS A 108 -6.78 22.34 20.90
C LYS A 108 -7.73 23.18 20.05
N ASN A 109 -7.54 23.20 18.73
CA ASN A 109 -8.32 24.01 17.77
C ASN A 109 -9.35 23.15 17.00
N GLY A 110 -9.60 21.92 17.46
CA GLY A 110 -10.57 21.01 16.86
C GLY A 110 -10.15 20.44 15.50
N ALA A 111 -8.84 20.43 15.19
CA ALA A 111 -8.36 19.78 13.96
C ALA A 111 -8.48 18.25 14.05
N SER A 112 -8.60 17.61 12.89
CA SER A 112 -8.93 16.19 12.75
C SER A 112 -7.95 15.49 11.81
N ALA A 113 -6.75 15.21 12.33
CA ALA A 113 -5.83 14.23 11.77
C ALA A 113 -5.29 13.33 12.90
N GLN A 114 -4.36 12.43 12.57
CA GLN A 114 -3.98 11.31 13.44
C GLN A 114 -3.28 11.73 14.75
N GLU A 115 -2.44 12.77 14.73
CA GLU A 115 -1.84 13.31 15.97
C GLU A 115 -2.91 13.91 16.89
N GLU A 116 -3.88 14.66 16.34
CA GLU A 116 -4.95 15.26 17.14
C GLU A 116 -5.90 14.22 17.73
N ASP A 117 -6.18 13.14 17.00
CA ASP A 117 -6.99 12.05 17.54
C ASP A 117 -6.22 11.28 18.62
N LEU A 118 -4.96 10.90 18.40
CA LEU A 118 -4.11 10.33 19.46
C LEU A 118 -4.08 11.22 20.72
N CYS A 119 -4.05 12.55 20.58
CA CYS A 119 -4.14 13.48 21.71
C CYS A 119 -5.52 13.49 22.41
N ARG A 120 -6.62 13.15 21.72
CA ARG A 120 -7.96 12.94 22.32
C ARG A 120 -8.05 11.58 23.02
N ARG A 121 -7.63 10.51 22.33
CA ARG A 121 -7.68 9.12 22.77
C ARG A 121 -6.73 8.81 23.94
N ILE A 122 -5.60 9.52 24.03
CA ILE A 122 -4.54 9.34 25.05
C ILE A 122 -4.40 10.64 25.87
N PRO A 123 -5.14 10.81 26.99
CA PRO A 123 -5.29 12.11 27.67
C PRO A 123 -4.00 12.76 28.20
N LEU A 124 -2.95 11.97 28.42
CA LEU A 124 -1.64 12.46 28.88
C LEU A 124 -0.70 12.87 27.73
N LEU A 125 -0.97 12.46 26.48
CA LEU A 125 -0.05 12.65 25.36
C LEU A 125 0.25 14.13 25.12
N TYR A 126 -0.78 14.96 24.93
CA TYR A 126 -0.59 16.39 24.70
C TYR A 126 0.20 17.08 25.81
N SER A 127 0.00 16.67 27.07
CA SER A 127 0.75 17.20 28.22
C SER A 127 2.24 16.80 28.17
N SER A 128 2.54 15.59 27.71
CA SER A 128 3.92 15.09 27.49
C SER A 128 4.62 15.83 26.34
N LEU A 129 3.95 15.96 25.19
CA LEU A 129 4.48 16.69 24.03
C LEU A 129 4.68 18.19 24.32
N LEU A 130 3.79 18.80 25.10
CA LEU A 130 3.95 20.18 25.58
C LEU A 130 5.13 20.31 26.58
N GLY A 131 5.44 19.26 27.34
CA GLY A 131 6.67 19.16 28.12
C GLY A 131 7.90 19.20 27.21
N ALA A 132 7.95 18.32 26.20
CA ALA A 132 9.01 18.31 25.19
C ALA A 132 9.19 19.66 24.47
N LYS A 133 8.10 20.36 24.11
CA LYS A 133 8.17 21.70 23.50
C LYS A 133 8.73 22.76 24.46
N LYS A 134 8.51 22.65 25.78
CA LYS A 134 9.15 23.50 26.80
C LYS A 134 10.62 23.15 27.04
N GLU A 135 11.00 21.88 26.88
CA GLU A 135 12.38 21.40 26.97
C GLU A 135 13.22 21.66 25.70
N GLY A 136 12.69 22.40 24.71
CA GLY A 136 13.42 22.76 23.49
C GLY A 136 13.53 21.64 22.45
N LEU A 137 12.74 20.56 22.58
CA LEU A 137 12.73 19.45 21.62
C LEU A 137 11.96 19.78 20.34
N TYR A 138 11.23 20.89 20.30
CA TYR A 138 10.58 21.44 19.10
C TYR A 138 11.26 22.75 18.67
N PRO A 139 11.43 23.01 17.36
CA PRO A 139 11.08 22.13 16.24
C PRO A 139 12.02 20.93 16.10
N PHE A 140 11.50 19.89 15.44
CA PHE A 140 12.23 18.69 15.02
C PHE A 140 11.69 18.22 13.65
N GLY A 141 12.38 17.26 13.02
CA GLY A 141 11.99 16.76 11.71
C GLY A 141 12.24 17.77 10.57
N PRO A 142 11.59 17.59 9.40
CA PRO A 142 11.78 18.41 8.20
C PRO A 142 11.72 19.94 8.40
N PRO A 143 10.89 20.48 9.33
CA PRO A 143 10.95 21.89 9.75
C PRO A 143 12.30 22.47 10.17
N THR A 144 13.31 21.63 10.46
CA THR A 144 14.66 22.03 10.85
C THR A 144 15.69 22.00 9.70
N CYS A 145 15.28 21.58 8.51
CA CYS A 145 16.21 21.26 7.41
C CYS A 145 16.14 22.31 6.29
N PRO A 146 17.04 23.30 6.24
CA PRO A 146 17.05 24.30 5.17
C PRO A 146 17.51 23.75 3.81
N SER A 147 18.28 22.66 3.78
CA SER A 147 18.71 21.98 2.54
C SER A 147 19.17 20.55 2.81
N THR A 148 19.22 19.70 1.79
CA THR A 148 19.70 18.30 1.91
C THR A 148 21.13 18.17 2.44
N GLY A 149 21.98 19.18 2.20
CA GLY A 149 23.35 19.24 2.75
C GLY A 149 23.42 19.67 4.22
N GLN A 150 22.31 20.11 4.81
CA GLN A 150 22.19 20.56 6.20
C GLN A 150 20.94 19.91 6.83
N PRO A 151 20.96 18.59 7.09
CA PRO A 151 19.77 17.84 7.48
C PRO A 151 19.31 18.07 8.93
N GLU A 152 20.06 18.81 9.76
CA GLU A 152 19.82 19.05 11.19
C GLU A 152 19.11 17.87 11.91
N LYS A 153 17.90 18.11 12.43
CA LYS A 153 17.04 17.15 13.15
C LYS A 153 16.00 16.49 12.25
N PHE A 154 16.12 16.52 10.91
CA PHE A 154 15.15 15.94 9.96
C PHE A 154 14.79 14.49 10.30
N ARG A 155 15.82 13.74 10.72
CA ARG A 155 15.78 12.29 10.94
C ARG A 155 15.53 11.91 12.39
N ASP A 156 15.50 12.89 13.28
CA ASP A 156 15.31 12.69 14.71
C ASP A 156 13.83 12.46 15.00
N VAL A 157 13.56 11.59 15.96
CA VAL A 157 12.19 11.28 16.41
C VAL A 157 12.07 11.57 17.89
N LEU A 158 10.85 11.80 18.37
CA LEU A 158 10.57 11.87 19.80
C LEU A 158 9.94 10.55 20.25
N TYR A 159 10.28 10.05 21.43
CA TYR A 159 9.75 8.81 21.99
C TYR A 159 9.03 9.07 23.32
N THR A 160 7.90 8.42 23.57
CA THR A 160 7.09 8.60 24.78
C THR A 160 6.59 7.24 25.25
N THR A 161 6.93 6.86 26.48
CA THR A 161 6.59 5.56 27.07
C THR A 161 5.43 5.64 28.05
N ASN A 162 4.86 4.50 28.43
CA ASN A 162 3.88 4.40 29.53
C ASN A 162 2.64 5.32 29.35
N LEU A 163 2.21 5.51 28.11
CA LEU A 163 0.95 6.19 27.79
C LEU A 163 -0.21 5.21 27.99
N VAL A 164 -1.41 5.74 28.23
CA VAL A 164 -2.64 4.94 28.37
C VAL A 164 -3.68 5.45 27.37
N VAL A 165 -4.16 4.57 26.49
CA VAL A 165 -5.33 4.87 25.65
C VAL A 165 -6.55 4.86 26.57
N GLY A 166 -7.02 6.06 26.90
CA GLY A 166 -8.01 6.31 27.96
C GLY A 166 -9.43 6.58 27.45
N ARG A 167 -9.63 6.68 26.13
CA ARG A 167 -10.93 6.92 25.51
C ARG A 167 -11.23 6.01 24.33
N ALA A 168 -12.52 5.74 24.17
CA ALA A 168 -13.12 5.15 22.97
C ALA A 168 -13.02 6.10 21.77
N SER A 169 -13.46 5.65 20.60
CA SER A 169 -13.38 6.40 19.34
C SER A 169 -14.25 7.66 19.34
N GLN A 170 -14.09 8.47 18.29
CA GLN A 170 -14.92 9.64 18.02
C GLN A 170 -16.41 9.27 17.87
N GLU A 171 -16.69 8.08 17.35
CA GLU A 171 -18.01 7.54 17.05
C GLU A 171 -18.71 7.05 18.33
N GLU A 172 -17.94 6.53 19.30
CA GLU A 172 -18.35 6.37 20.71
C GLU A 172 -18.33 7.69 21.51
N GLY A 173 -18.22 8.85 20.84
CA GLY A 173 -18.25 10.17 21.45
C GLY A 173 -17.11 10.43 22.45
N TYR A 174 -15.95 9.81 22.24
CA TYR A 174 -14.80 9.86 23.13
C TYR A 174 -15.15 9.47 24.58
N ARG A 175 -16.00 8.45 24.76
CA ARG A 175 -16.31 7.81 26.05
C ARG A 175 -15.04 7.47 26.82
N ILE A 176 -15.02 7.74 28.13
CA ILE A 176 -13.91 7.33 29.01
C ILE A 176 -13.96 5.80 29.14
N LEU A 177 -12.84 5.14 28.86
CA LEU A 177 -12.72 3.68 28.96
C LEU A 177 -12.56 3.22 30.42
N HIS A 178 -13.15 2.08 30.77
CA HIS A 178 -12.88 1.37 32.01
C HIS A 178 -11.45 0.79 32.02
N ARG A 179 -10.88 0.51 33.20
CA ARG A 179 -9.45 0.12 33.33
C ARG A 179 -9.07 -1.18 32.61
N ASP A 180 -10.04 -2.04 32.38
CA ASP A 180 -9.97 -3.31 31.63
C ASP A 180 -10.21 -3.14 30.11
N GLU A 181 -10.85 -2.03 29.70
CA GLU A 181 -10.93 -1.59 28.30
C GLU A 181 -9.66 -0.87 27.83
N GLN A 182 -8.90 -0.26 28.73
CA GLN A 182 -7.69 0.53 28.44
C GLN A 182 -6.49 -0.33 27.98
N ALA A 183 -5.55 0.30 27.28
CA ALA A 183 -4.25 -0.29 26.91
C ALA A 183 -3.09 0.63 27.33
N THR A 184 -2.04 0.05 27.91
CA THR A 184 -0.76 0.75 28.17
C THR A 184 0.18 0.56 26.99
N VAL A 185 0.65 1.67 26.43
CA VAL A 185 1.33 1.71 25.13
C VAL A 185 2.43 2.78 25.10
N SER A 186 3.24 2.76 24.04
CA SER A 186 4.27 3.76 23.78
C SER A 186 4.10 4.37 22.38
N LEU A 187 4.63 5.57 22.17
CA LEU A 187 4.56 6.27 20.88
C LEU A 187 5.94 6.74 20.44
N VAL A 188 6.25 6.52 19.16
CA VAL A 188 7.32 7.21 18.43
C VAL A 188 6.69 8.28 17.54
N ALA A 189 7.11 9.53 17.71
CA ALA A 189 6.58 10.68 17.00
C ALA A 189 7.60 11.17 15.97
N ALA A 190 7.21 11.20 14.70
CA ALA A 190 8.05 11.60 13.59
C ALA A 190 7.28 12.50 12.62
N ALA A 191 7.89 13.59 12.19
CA ALA A 191 7.29 14.52 11.24
C ALA A 191 7.67 14.17 9.80
N ALA A 192 6.68 13.97 8.93
CA ALA A 192 6.87 13.88 7.48
C ALA A 192 6.96 15.29 6.87
N PRO A 193 7.58 15.47 5.68
CA PRO A 193 7.64 16.78 5.01
C PRO A 193 6.25 17.29 4.62
N ASN A 194 5.93 18.55 4.92
CA ASN A 194 4.68 19.18 4.51
C ASN A 194 4.78 19.73 3.09
N LEU A 195 4.26 18.96 2.12
CA LEU A 195 4.28 19.27 0.68
C LEU A 195 3.08 20.10 0.22
N LYS A 196 1.94 20.03 0.93
CA LYS A 196 0.71 20.78 0.60
C LYS A 196 0.73 22.24 1.06
N PHE A 197 1.38 22.52 2.19
CA PHE A 197 1.34 23.85 2.84
C PHE A 197 2.72 24.35 3.31
N GLY A 198 3.79 23.69 2.87
CA GLY A 198 5.16 24.04 3.25
C GLY A 198 6.13 23.96 2.07
N SER A 199 7.37 24.36 2.33
CA SER A 199 8.52 24.19 1.44
C SER A 199 9.55 23.24 2.06
N ASP A 200 9.07 22.25 2.83
CA ASP A 200 9.91 21.31 3.56
C ASP A 200 10.67 20.39 2.58
N VAL A 201 11.92 20.02 2.91
CA VAL A 201 12.78 19.21 2.03
C VAL A 201 12.17 17.82 1.77
N ASN A 202 11.88 17.52 0.49
CA ASN A 202 11.20 16.29 0.05
C ASN A 202 12.19 15.18 -0.35
N ASP A 203 13.29 15.01 0.37
CA ASP A 203 14.37 14.09 0.02
C ASP A 203 14.09 12.64 0.44
N ALA A 204 14.23 11.69 -0.50
CA ALA A 204 13.92 10.29 -0.25
C ALA A 204 14.86 9.62 0.76
N GLN A 205 16.14 9.98 0.77
CA GLN A 205 17.15 9.40 1.66
C GLN A 205 17.00 9.94 3.09
N LEU A 206 16.64 11.22 3.26
CA LEU A 206 16.32 11.77 4.58
C LEU A 206 15.02 11.17 5.13
N ILE A 207 13.95 11.04 4.33
CA ILE A 207 12.69 10.38 4.73
C ILE A 207 12.96 8.92 5.14
N TYR A 208 13.73 8.17 4.35
CA TYR A 208 14.14 6.81 4.66
C TYR A 208 14.93 6.73 5.98
N GLN A 209 15.86 7.65 6.23
CA GLN A 209 16.62 7.68 7.48
C GLN A 209 15.73 7.99 8.70
N THR A 210 14.68 8.81 8.54
CA THR A 210 13.65 8.96 9.60
C THR A 210 12.90 7.66 9.84
N MET A 211 12.54 6.89 8.80
CA MET A 211 11.90 5.57 8.95
C MET A 211 12.80 4.56 9.67
N VAL A 212 14.10 4.52 9.36
CA VAL A 212 15.09 3.72 10.09
C VAL A 212 15.13 4.11 11.58
N ASN A 213 14.97 5.40 11.91
CA ASN A 213 14.91 5.84 13.31
C ASN A 213 13.57 5.46 14.00
N ILE A 214 12.45 5.51 13.27
CA ILE A 214 11.13 5.04 13.75
C ILE A 214 11.20 3.58 14.21
N PHE A 215 11.87 2.70 13.45
CA PHE A 215 12.07 1.29 13.86
C PHE A 215 13.04 1.12 15.04
N ARG A 216 14.07 1.97 15.17
CA ARG A 216 15.11 1.83 16.21
C ARG A 216 14.71 2.40 17.57
N ALA A 217 14.00 3.53 17.59
CA ALA A 217 13.69 4.26 18.82
C ALA A 217 12.97 3.43 19.90
N PRO A 218 11.97 2.57 19.59
CA PRO A 218 11.31 1.75 20.61
C PRO A 218 12.26 0.74 21.26
N HIS A 219 13.04 0.00 20.47
CA HIS A 219 13.99 -1.00 20.99
C HIS A 219 15.15 -0.40 21.80
N LEU A 220 15.50 0.87 21.60
CA LEU A 220 16.56 1.56 22.36
C LEU A 220 16.16 1.87 23.81
N TRP A 221 14.87 2.11 24.06
CA TRP A 221 14.34 2.56 25.35
C TRP A 221 13.46 1.51 26.03
N GLU A 222 12.77 0.68 25.25
CA GLU A 222 12.00 -0.47 25.72
C GLU A 222 12.35 -1.72 24.89
N PRO A 223 13.47 -2.42 25.20
CA PRO A 223 13.98 -3.57 24.42
C PRO A 223 13.10 -4.83 24.37
N GLY A 224 11.88 -4.74 24.91
CA GLY A 224 10.83 -5.76 24.87
C GLY A 224 9.52 -5.28 24.23
N ILE A 225 9.48 -4.10 23.59
CA ILE A 225 8.46 -3.79 22.57
C ILE A 225 8.61 -4.84 21.47
N ASN A 226 7.50 -5.50 21.11
CA ASN A 226 7.45 -6.55 20.10
C ASN A 226 6.42 -6.29 18.99
N THR A 227 5.59 -5.25 19.12
CA THR A 227 4.65 -4.84 18.07
C THR A 227 4.80 -3.36 17.75
N LEU A 228 4.92 -3.02 16.45
CA LEU A 228 4.95 -1.64 15.96
C LEU A 228 3.77 -1.38 15.02
N ILE A 229 2.95 -0.38 15.36
CA ILE A 229 1.87 0.09 14.50
C ILE A 229 2.36 1.26 13.64
N LEU A 230 2.24 1.09 12.32
CA LEU A 230 2.52 2.06 11.27
C LEU A 230 1.22 2.40 10.50
N GLY A 231 1.35 3.20 9.45
CA GLY A 231 0.24 3.56 8.55
C GLY A 231 0.70 4.58 7.50
N ALA A 232 -0.25 5.31 6.90
CA ALA A 232 -0.02 6.27 5.81
C ALA A 232 0.64 7.60 6.26
N TRP A 233 1.86 7.50 6.81
CA TRP A 233 2.62 8.61 7.39
C TRP A 233 2.86 9.74 6.38
N GLY A 234 2.36 10.95 6.69
CA GLY A 234 2.50 12.13 5.84
C GLY A 234 1.57 12.19 4.61
N CYS A 235 0.85 11.13 4.28
CA CYS A 235 0.08 11.04 3.03
C CYS A 235 -1.18 11.92 3.02
N GLY A 236 -1.84 12.06 4.18
CA GLY A 236 -3.05 12.86 4.35
C GLY A 236 -2.83 14.39 4.25
N ALA A 237 -2.81 15.07 5.40
CA ALA A 237 -2.77 16.54 5.45
C ALA A 237 -1.49 17.16 4.85
N PHE A 238 -0.37 16.44 4.85
CA PHE A 238 0.92 16.92 4.34
C PHE A 238 1.14 16.59 2.85
N GLY A 239 0.43 15.60 2.30
CA GLY A 239 0.40 15.31 0.86
C GLY A 239 1.60 14.54 0.31
N GLY A 240 2.23 13.69 1.12
CA GLY A 240 3.13 12.66 0.59
C GLY A 240 2.39 11.67 -0.32
N ASP A 241 3.07 11.11 -1.31
CA ASP A 241 2.55 10.00 -2.12
C ASP A 241 2.51 8.70 -1.28
N PRO A 242 1.33 8.05 -1.12
CA PRO A 242 1.22 6.76 -0.43
C PRO A 242 2.15 5.68 -0.99
N SER A 243 2.33 5.65 -2.30
CA SER A 243 3.13 4.62 -3.00
C SER A 243 4.61 4.72 -2.61
N ARG A 244 5.19 5.92 -2.70
CA ARG A 244 6.56 6.23 -2.26
C ARG A 244 6.75 6.01 -0.76
N ILE A 245 5.79 6.38 0.08
CA ILE A 245 5.91 6.16 1.54
C ILE A 245 5.86 4.66 1.88
N ALA A 246 4.95 3.90 1.28
CA ALA A 246 4.88 2.44 1.45
C ALA A 246 6.17 1.74 0.96
N GLY A 247 6.68 2.13 -0.21
CA GLY A 247 7.92 1.58 -0.77
C GLY A 247 9.15 1.84 0.11
N LEU A 248 9.26 3.02 0.73
CA LEU A 248 10.37 3.33 1.66
C LEU A 248 10.25 2.56 2.98
N PHE A 249 9.02 2.36 3.50
CA PHE A 249 8.80 1.48 4.65
C PHE A 249 9.15 0.02 4.34
N LEU A 250 8.72 -0.51 3.18
CA LEU A 250 9.06 -1.86 2.72
C LEU A 250 10.58 -2.05 2.58
N GLN A 251 11.28 -1.06 2.01
CA GLN A 251 12.74 -1.09 1.89
C GLN A 251 13.39 -1.24 3.27
N ALA A 252 13.04 -0.35 4.22
CA ALA A 252 13.57 -0.39 5.58
C ALA A 252 13.25 -1.73 6.28
N LEU A 253 12.03 -2.24 6.10
CA LEU A 253 11.48 -3.40 6.78
C LEU A 253 12.07 -4.73 6.30
N LEU A 254 12.12 -4.94 4.97
CA LEU A 254 12.42 -6.23 4.34
C LEU A 254 13.84 -6.32 3.79
N LYS A 255 14.30 -5.28 3.08
CA LYS A 255 15.63 -5.25 2.46
C LYS A 255 16.71 -4.92 3.48
N ASP A 256 16.47 -3.88 4.28
CA ASP A 256 17.43 -3.35 5.24
C ASP A 256 17.16 -3.83 6.68
N GLY A 257 16.22 -4.76 6.86
CA GLY A 257 16.04 -5.59 8.06
C GLY A 257 15.57 -4.86 9.33
N CYS A 258 15.08 -3.62 9.24
CA CYS A 258 14.74 -2.81 10.41
C CYS A 258 13.55 -3.35 11.23
N GLY A 259 12.78 -4.30 10.70
CA GLY A 259 11.76 -5.04 11.45
C GLY A 259 12.30 -6.14 12.37
N GLN A 260 13.57 -6.55 12.23
CA GLN A 260 14.13 -7.65 13.03
C GLN A 260 14.22 -7.26 14.52
N GLY A 261 13.45 -7.97 15.35
CA GLY A 261 13.26 -7.65 16.77
C GLY A 261 11.80 -7.41 17.14
N TYR A 262 10.95 -7.07 16.17
CA TYR A 262 9.49 -7.10 16.31
C TYR A 262 8.96 -8.51 15.98
N GLU A 263 7.92 -8.93 16.69
CA GLU A 263 7.07 -10.07 16.31
C GLU A 263 6.06 -9.66 15.23
N GLU A 264 5.59 -8.41 15.27
CA GLU A 264 4.59 -7.89 14.34
C GLU A 264 4.81 -6.42 13.98
N VAL A 265 4.65 -6.09 12.70
CA VAL A 265 4.57 -4.71 12.18
C VAL A 265 3.20 -4.55 11.51
N HIS A 266 2.30 -3.85 12.20
CA HIS A 266 0.90 -3.71 11.82
C HIS A 266 0.66 -2.36 11.13
N PHE A 267 0.07 -2.35 9.95
CA PHE A 267 -0.33 -1.14 9.25
C PHE A 267 -1.81 -0.85 9.50
N ALA A 268 -2.09 0.09 10.39
CA ALA A 268 -3.43 0.62 10.65
C ALA A 268 -3.70 1.76 9.67
N ILE A 269 -4.56 1.51 8.67
CA ILE A 269 -4.88 2.46 7.60
C ILE A 269 -6.40 2.56 7.47
N PRO A 270 -7.04 3.55 8.10
CA PRO A 270 -8.47 3.76 7.95
C PRO A 270 -8.81 4.18 6.52
N GLN A 271 -9.90 3.61 5.99
CA GLN A 271 -10.41 3.88 4.65
C GLN A 271 -11.57 4.88 4.73
N PHE A 272 -11.36 6.13 4.30
CA PHE A 272 -12.39 7.18 4.40
C PHE A 272 -13.35 7.23 3.20
N THR A 273 -12.95 6.65 2.06
CA THR A 273 -13.75 6.50 0.84
C THR A 273 -13.43 5.15 0.18
N PRO A 274 -14.33 4.57 -0.65
CA PRO A 274 -14.02 3.36 -1.42
C PRO A 274 -12.74 3.53 -2.26
N GLU A 275 -12.53 4.72 -2.82
CA GLU A 275 -11.40 5.09 -3.68
C GLU A 275 -10.21 5.70 -2.91
N ASP A 276 -10.12 5.52 -1.58
CA ASP A 276 -9.10 6.16 -0.75
C ASP A 276 -7.67 5.71 -1.16
N PRO A 277 -6.81 6.61 -1.69
CA PRO A 277 -5.48 6.26 -2.18
C PRO A 277 -4.51 5.85 -1.06
N ASN A 278 -4.85 6.10 0.21
CA ASN A 278 -4.09 5.57 1.34
C ASN A 278 -4.40 4.08 1.54
N TYR A 279 -5.64 3.65 1.29
CA TYR A 279 -6.06 2.25 1.35
C TYR A 279 -5.70 1.45 0.09
N ALA A 280 -5.07 2.08 -0.92
CA ALA A 280 -4.39 1.39 -2.03
C ALA A 280 -3.13 0.59 -1.61
N ALA A 281 -3.09 0.10 -0.36
CA ALA A 281 -2.05 -0.73 0.25
C ALA A 281 -1.94 -2.14 -0.36
N ALA A 282 -2.58 -2.40 -1.51
CA ALA A 282 -2.35 -3.58 -2.35
C ALA A 282 -0.86 -3.82 -2.61
N PHE A 283 -0.06 -2.75 -2.66
CA PHE A 283 1.40 -2.78 -2.81
C PHE A 283 2.11 -3.68 -1.79
N ILE A 284 1.65 -3.76 -0.54
CA ILE A 284 2.31 -4.58 0.49
C ILE A 284 1.83 -6.04 0.45
N SER A 285 0.63 -6.32 -0.05
CA SER A 285 0.13 -7.69 -0.19
C SER A 285 0.85 -8.47 -1.30
N GLN A 286 1.13 -7.81 -2.43
CA GLN A 286 1.43 -8.51 -3.69
C GLN A 286 2.90 -8.90 -3.91
N GLU A 287 3.89 -8.12 -3.47
CA GLU A 287 5.30 -8.45 -3.79
C GLU A 287 5.92 -9.56 -2.91
N HIS A 288 5.39 -9.81 -1.71
CA HIS A 288 6.15 -10.48 -0.64
C HIS A 288 5.40 -11.54 0.20
N GLY A 289 4.20 -11.99 -0.21
CA GLY A 289 3.53 -13.12 0.45
C GLY A 289 3.14 -12.85 1.92
N ILE A 290 2.57 -11.68 2.18
CA ILE A 290 2.33 -11.17 3.54
C ILE A 290 1.00 -11.71 4.10
N HIS A 291 1.10 -12.81 4.85
CA HIS A 291 -0.05 -13.57 5.36
C HIS A 291 -0.52 -13.12 6.76
N ARG A 292 -1.34 -12.05 6.82
CA ARG A 292 -2.52 -11.91 7.72
C ARG A 292 -3.16 -10.51 7.63
N ILE A 293 -4.41 -10.45 7.19
CA ILE A 293 -5.30 -9.32 7.46
C ILE A 293 -6.01 -9.61 8.79
N HIS A 294 -5.97 -8.67 9.73
CA HIS A 294 -6.76 -8.77 10.95
C HIS A 294 -8.09 -8.04 10.73
N ASN A 295 -9.11 -8.81 10.34
CA ASN A 295 -10.51 -8.37 10.41
C ASN A 295 -10.87 -8.01 11.86
N GLU A 296 -11.86 -7.13 12.02
CA GLU A 296 -12.16 -6.50 13.31
C GLU A 296 -12.43 -7.51 14.44
N PRO A 297 -12.02 -7.20 15.69
CA PRO A 297 -12.54 -7.92 16.84
C PRO A 297 -14.06 -7.72 16.87
N LYS A 298 -14.83 -8.80 16.73
CA LYS A 298 -16.29 -8.78 16.84
C LYS A 298 -16.67 -7.97 18.10
N ARG A 299 -17.50 -6.93 17.92
CA ARG A 299 -17.92 -6.01 19.00
C ARG A 299 -18.32 -6.82 20.23
N LEU A 300 -17.97 -6.35 21.43
CA LEU A 300 -18.49 -6.95 22.66
C LEU A 300 -20.02 -6.77 22.68
N ALA A 301 -20.73 -7.81 22.25
CA ALA A 301 -22.17 -7.90 22.43
C ALA A 301 -22.47 -7.85 23.93
N SER A 302 -23.40 -6.97 24.32
CA SER A 302 -23.95 -6.93 25.67
C SER A 302 -24.50 -8.30 26.05
N ARG A 303 -24.18 -8.77 27.26
CA ARG A 303 -24.51 -10.11 27.76
C ARG A 303 -26.00 -10.23 28.16
N ASP A 304 -26.90 -10.06 27.19
CA ASP A 304 -28.35 -10.15 27.37
C ASP A 304 -29.06 -10.88 26.20
N SER A 305 -28.67 -12.13 25.95
CA SER A 305 -29.52 -13.12 25.27
C SER A 305 -29.17 -14.54 25.74
N PHE A 306 -30.18 -15.27 26.21
CA PHE A 306 -30.07 -16.61 26.76
C PHE A 306 -31.09 -17.52 26.04
N LEU A 307 -30.76 -18.82 25.90
CA LEU A 307 -31.60 -19.97 25.47
C LEU A 307 -31.53 -20.45 23.99
N SER A 308 -31.47 -21.79 23.86
CA SER A 308 -31.84 -22.66 22.69
C SER A 308 -31.00 -22.66 21.39
N THR A 309 -30.74 -23.78 20.67
CA THR A 309 -30.76 -25.25 20.98
C THR A 309 -30.08 -26.09 19.87
N THR A 310 -29.27 -27.12 20.24
CA THR A 310 -28.95 -28.42 19.52
C THR A 310 -28.27 -28.49 18.12
N CYS A 311 -27.52 -29.58 17.88
CA CYS A 311 -26.79 -29.99 16.64
C CYS A 311 -27.26 -31.37 16.12
N PRO A 312 -26.88 -31.85 14.89
CA PRO A 312 -26.07 -33.11 14.76
C PRO A 312 -25.23 -33.39 13.45
N ASP A 313 -24.04 -33.99 13.61
CA ASP A 313 -23.37 -35.19 12.97
C ASP A 313 -23.11 -35.40 11.42
N GLU A 314 -22.33 -36.46 11.06
CA GLU A 314 -21.46 -36.61 9.82
C GLU A 314 -21.76 -37.81 8.82
N GLU A 315 -21.09 -37.82 7.63
CA GLU A 315 -20.40 -38.94 6.88
C GLU A 315 -20.64 -39.18 5.34
N SER A 316 -19.53 -39.39 4.56
CA SER A 316 -19.22 -40.57 3.66
C SER A 316 -18.71 -40.43 2.17
N LEU A 317 -17.69 -41.27 1.82
CA LEU A 317 -17.34 -41.97 0.53
C LEU A 317 -16.60 -41.33 -0.70
N ALA A 318 -15.81 -42.16 -1.48
CA ALA A 318 -14.92 -41.74 -2.61
C ALA A 318 -14.39 -42.88 -3.59
N ALA A 319 -13.99 -42.54 -4.86
CA ALA A 319 -13.14 -43.30 -5.86
C ALA A 319 -12.93 -42.52 -7.21
N GLY A 320 -12.06 -42.81 -8.23
CA GLY A 320 -10.80 -43.61 -8.33
C GLY A 320 -10.33 -44.08 -9.77
N ILE A 321 -9.12 -43.68 -10.25
CA ILE A 321 -8.24 -44.29 -11.34
C ILE A 321 -8.79 -44.18 -12.84
N SER A 322 -8.15 -44.34 -14.04
CA SER A 322 -6.86 -44.86 -14.64
C SER A 322 -6.49 -44.37 -16.10
N PHE A 323 -5.43 -44.90 -16.77
CA PHE A 323 -4.80 -44.57 -18.11
C PHE A 323 -4.13 -45.84 -18.76
N PRO A 324 -3.41 -45.91 -19.95
CA PRO A 324 -2.86 -44.96 -20.98
C PRO A 324 -3.23 -45.38 -22.47
N PRO A 325 -2.40 -45.54 -23.58
CA PRO A 325 -1.09 -45.00 -24.07
C PRO A 325 -0.89 -44.64 -25.62
N ASN A 326 0.10 -43.77 -25.92
CA ASN A 326 1.07 -43.60 -27.07
C ASN A 326 0.85 -43.87 -28.62
N ARG A 327 1.13 -42.81 -29.40
CA ARG A 327 2.18 -42.66 -30.48
C ARG A 327 2.12 -43.43 -31.84
N LEU A 328 1.38 -42.90 -32.83
CA LEU A 328 1.54 -43.24 -34.26
C LEU A 328 1.22 -42.11 -35.28
N LEU A 329 1.07 -40.86 -34.84
CA LEU A 329 0.51 -39.74 -35.64
C LEU A 329 1.55 -38.68 -36.08
N HIS A 330 2.84 -39.01 -36.10
CA HIS A 330 3.89 -37.98 -36.14
C HIS A 330 4.11 -37.37 -37.55
N ASP A 331 4.10 -38.19 -38.59
CA ASP A 331 4.77 -37.85 -39.85
C ASP A 331 3.89 -37.13 -40.90
N GLN A 332 2.58 -37.02 -40.67
CA GLN A 332 1.65 -36.38 -41.61
C GLN A 332 1.40 -34.88 -41.35
N HIS A 333 1.75 -34.34 -40.17
CA HIS A 333 1.51 -32.93 -39.87
C HIS A 333 2.54 -31.96 -40.47
N LEU A 334 3.77 -32.41 -40.74
CA LEU A 334 4.85 -31.51 -41.20
C LEU A 334 4.57 -30.88 -42.57
N LEU A 335 3.90 -31.60 -43.49
CA LEU A 335 3.57 -31.09 -44.83
C LEU A 335 2.41 -30.07 -44.86
N HIS A 336 1.65 -29.92 -43.78
CA HIS A 336 0.49 -29.02 -43.76
C HIS A 336 0.81 -27.62 -43.19
N MET A 337 2.00 -27.42 -42.63
CA MET A 337 2.33 -26.20 -41.89
C MET A 337 2.92 -25.08 -42.76
N ASP A 338 3.72 -25.41 -43.78
CA ASP A 338 4.31 -24.41 -44.67
C ASP A 338 3.25 -23.71 -45.54
N GLN A 339 2.25 -24.48 -46.02
CA GLN A 339 1.10 -23.97 -46.77
C GLN A 339 0.31 -22.90 -45.97
N LEU A 340 0.28 -23.06 -44.63
CA LEU A 340 -0.48 -22.22 -43.71
C LEU A 340 0.16 -20.83 -43.43
N LEU A 341 1.37 -20.58 -43.94
CA LEU A 341 2.09 -19.32 -43.73
C LEU A 341 1.87 -18.29 -44.85
N GLU A 342 1.45 -18.70 -46.06
CA GLU A 342 1.18 -17.77 -47.17
C GLU A 342 -0.24 -17.17 -47.11
N ASP A 343 -1.24 -17.97 -46.69
CA ASP A 343 -2.66 -17.58 -46.64
C ASP A 343 -2.99 -16.50 -45.58
N ILE A 344 -2.10 -16.25 -44.62
CA ILE A 344 -2.27 -15.22 -43.57
C ILE A 344 -2.25 -13.78 -44.15
N SER A 345 -1.88 -13.63 -45.43
CA SER A 345 -1.78 -12.34 -46.13
C SER A 345 -3.12 -11.61 -46.34
N HIS A 346 -4.28 -12.29 -46.34
CA HIS A 346 -5.58 -11.68 -46.68
C HIS A 346 -6.76 -12.14 -45.78
N ALA A 347 -7.34 -11.19 -45.03
CA ALA A 347 -8.62 -11.31 -44.31
C ALA A 347 -9.80 -10.79 -45.18
N PRO A 348 -11.12 -10.94 -44.81
CA PRO A 348 -11.67 -11.35 -43.51
C PRO A 348 -12.96 -12.26 -43.53
N HIS A 349 -13.54 -12.48 -42.33
CA HIS A 349 -14.96 -12.78 -41.99
C HIS A 349 -15.49 -14.22 -41.74
N ARG A 350 -16.08 -14.35 -40.52
CA ARG A 350 -17.35 -15.04 -40.13
C ARG A 350 -17.45 -16.57 -39.90
N LEU A 351 -17.61 -16.89 -38.60
CA LEU A 351 -18.70 -17.70 -37.97
C LEU A 351 -18.67 -19.26 -37.97
N HIS A 352 -19.32 -19.80 -36.91
CA HIS A 352 -19.57 -21.22 -36.56
C HIS A 352 -18.31 -22.09 -36.34
N ALA A 353 -17.99 -22.67 -35.17
CA ALA A 353 -18.72 -23.01 -33.93
C ALA A 353 -19.65 -24.25 -33.99
N GLU A 354 -19.06 -25.44 -33.83
CA GLU A 354 -19.76 -26.61 -33.23
C GLU A 354 -18.84 -27.73 -32.68
N VAL A 355 -17.58 -27.87 -33.12
CA VAL A 355 -16.67 -28.97 -32.70
C VAL A 355 -16.03 -28.77 -31.30
N ALA A 356 -16.44 -27.75 -30.55
CA ALA A 356 -15.70 -27.23 -29.39
C ALA A 356 -15.66 -28.11 -28.12
N HIS A 357 -16.41 -29.23 -28.07
CA HIS A 357 -16.89 -29.77 -26.79
C HIS A 357 -16.20 -31.05 -26.25
N ARG A 358 -15.20 -31.64 -26.94
CA ARG A 358 -14.57 -32.92 -26.52
C ARG A 358 -13.04 -33.04 -26.67
N ARG A 359 -12.30 -31.94 -26.84
CA ARG A 359 -10.81 -31.96 -27.01
C ARG A 359 -10.07 -30.75 -26.41
N ARG A 360 -10.61 -30.05 -25.39
CA ARG A 360 -9.95 -28.87 -24.80
C ARG A 360 -9.08 -29.17 -23.58
N ASP A 361 -9.38 -30.24 -22.85
CA ASP A 361 -9.10 -30.31 -21.40
C ASP A 361 -7.71 -30.86 -21.04
N ALA A 362 -6.77 -30.86 -21.99
CA ALA A 362 -5.41 -31.42 -21.81
C ALA A 362 -4.26 -30.45 -22.13
N PHE A 363 -4.51 -29.39 -22.91
CA PHE A 363 -3.48 -28.41 -23.32
C PHE A 363 -3.94 -26.94 -23.20
N HIS A 364 -5.01 -26.69 -22.45
CA HIS A 364 -5.28 -25.41 -21.81
C HIS A 364 -5.51 -25.67 -20.33
N GLN A 365 -4.70 -25.06 -19.46
CA GLN A 365 -5.15 -24.72 -18.13
C GLN A 365 -5.65 -23.27 -18.16
N VAL A 366 -6.96 -23.12 -18.35
CA VAL A 366 -7.68 -21.94 -17.88
C VAL A 366 -7.74 -22.10 -16.36
N ALA A 367 -6.83 -21.45 -15.64
CA ALA A 367 -6.89 -21.43 -14.19
C ALA A 367 -8.00 -20.45 -13.79
N LEU A 368 -9.21 -20.97 -13.54
CA LEU A 368 -10.14 -20.29 -12.65
C LEU A 368 -9.49 -20.23 -11.27
N ALA A 369 -8.97 -19.05 -10.93
CA ALA A 369 -8.45 -18.79 -9.60
C ALA A 369 -9.63 -18.69 -8.61
N GLN A 370 -10.12 -19.84 -8.12
CA GLN A 370 -10.90 -19.91 -6.88
C GLN A 370 -9.96 -19.62 -5.69
N GLY A 371 -9.39 -18.42 -5.67
CA GLY A 371 -8.74 -17.80 -4.51
C GLY A 371 -9.73 -17.08 -3.59
N TYR A 372 -11.04 -17.25 -3.86
CA TYR A 372 -12.16 -16.88 -3.01
C TYR A 372 -13.10 -18.07 -2.92
N LEU A 373 -12.81 -18.97 -1.97
CA LEU A 373 -13.82 -19.79 -1.32
C LEU A 373 -14.02 -19.22 0.08
N SER A 374 -15.02 -18.35 0.20
CA SER A 374 -15.60 -17.93 1.47
C SER A 374 -16.53 -19.01 2.00
N GLU A 375 -15.94 -20.14 2.36
CA GLU A 375 -16.51 -21.07 3.34
C GLU A 375 -16.19 -20.45 4.72
N GLU A 376 -17.09 -19.75 5.41
CA GLU A 376 -18.54 -19.61 5.25
C GLU A 376 -18.98 -18.12 5.34
N ASP A 377 -19.91 -17.68 4.50
CA ASP A 377 -20.92 -16.66 4.86
C ASP A 377 -22.04 -16.62 3.79
N GLU A 378 -23.31 -16.70 4.21
CA GLU A 378 -24.47 -16.53 3.32
C GLU A 378 -24.76 -15.03 3.12
N SER A 379 -24.16 -14.42 2.08
CA SER A 379 -24.46 -13.04 1.68
C SER A 379 -25.19 -13.00 0.33
N ASP A 380 -26.39 -12.41 0.31
CA ASP A 380 -27.25 -12.31 -0.87
C ASP A 380 -26.61 -11.54 -2.06
N ALA A 381 -27.10 -11.84 -3.26
CA ALA A 381 -26.46 -11.46 -4.51
C ALA A 381 -26.62 -9.97 -4.89
N ASP A 382 -25.49 -9.24 -4.90
CA ASP A 382 -25.31 -8.01 -5.70
C ASP A 382 -23.86 -7.81 -6.23
N GLU A 383 -22.95 -8.78 -6.05
CA GLU A 383 -21.56 -8.68 -6.53
C GLU A 383 -21.42 -8.96 -8.04
N LEU A 384 -21.24 -7.90 -8.84
CA LEU A 384 -20.92 -8.00 -10.28
C LEU A 384 -19.42 -8.29 -10.56
N ASP A 385 -18.97 -9.40 -9.99
CA ASP A 385 -17.96 -10.35 -10.46
C ASP A 385 -16.63 -9.81 -11.06
N GLY A 386 -15.67 -9.47 -10.19
CA GLY A 386 -14.32 -9.02 -10.56
C GLY A 386 -13.29 -10.12 -10.90
N LYS A 387 -13.72 -11.29 -11.39
CA LYS A 387 -12.84 -12.45 -11.63
C LYS A 387 -11.73 -12.17 -12.66
N LEU A 388 -10.48 -12.39 -12.25
CA LEU A 388 -9.32 -12.48 -13.14
C LEU A 388 -9.17 -13.92 -13.66
N TYR A 389 -8.77 -14.04 -14.92
CA TYR A 389 -8.53 -15.31 -15.61
C TYR A 389 -7.07 -15.35 -16.05
N THR A 390 -6.38 -16.47 -15.80
CA THR A 390 -5.00 -16.68 -16.29
C THR A 390 -4.93 -17.93 -17.17
N GLU A 391 -4.45 -17.74 -18.39
CA GLU A 391 -4.15 -18.81 -19.34
C GLU A 391 -2.64 -19.04 -19.42
N LYS A 392 -2.22 -20.31 -19.38
CA LYS A 392 -0.80 -20.71 -19.39
C LYS A 392 -0.53 -21.67 -20.54
N TYR A 393 0.53 -21.37 -21.28
CA TYR A 393 1.00 -22.12 -22.44
C TYR A 393 2.44 -22.55 -22.22
N TYR A 394 2.79 -23.76 -22.63
CA TYR A 394 4.08 -24.39 -22.37
C TYR A 394 4.79 -24.75 -23.70
N HIS A 395 6.11 -24.91 -23.64
CA HIS A 395 6.92 -25.50 -24.70
C HIS A 395 6.93 -27.03 -24.55
N ASP A 396 7.33 -27.75 -25.60
CA ASP A 396 7.33 -29.22 -25.64
C ASP A 396 8.26 -29.87 -24.60
N ASN A 397 9.22 -29.11 -24.05
CA ASN A 397 10.10 -29.53 -22.96
C ASN A 397 9.52 -29.28 -21.55
N GLY A 398 8.29 -28.78 -21.44
CA GLY A 398 7.60 -28.50 -20.19
C GLY A 398 7.90 -27.13 -19.57
N ASN A 399 8.82 -26.34 -20.12
CA ASN A 399 9.03 -24.96 -19.68
C ASN A 399 7.82 -24.09 -20.08
N LEU A 400 7.50 -23.08 -19.26
CA LEU A 400 6.47 -22.09 -19.61
C LEU A 400 6.89 -21.35 -20.88
N LYS A 401 5.95 -21.12 -21.79
CA LYS A 401 6.14 -20.45 -23.10
C LYS A 401 5.56 -19.05 -23.10
N TYR A 402 4.31 -18.93 -22.70
CA TYR A 402 3.75 -17.65 -22.28
C TYR A 402 2.62 -17.85 -21.27
N PHE A 403 2.27 -16.80 -20.56
CA PHE A 403 0.98 -16.71 -19.89
C PHE A 403 0.38 -15.32 -20.07
N GLN A 404 -0.95 -15.26 -20.03
CA GLN A 404 -1.71 -14.02 -20.08
C GLN A 404 -2.75 -14.05 -18.96
N THR A 405 -2.79 -12.99 -18.16
CA THR A 405 -3.83 -12.73 -17.15
C THR A 405 -4.70 -11.59 -17.65
N TYR A 406 -6.01 -11.80 -17.68
CA TYR A 406 -6.98 -10.81 -18.14
C TYR A 406 -8.20 -10.69 -17.21
N LEU A 407 -8.78 -9.49 -17.19
CA LEU A 407 -10.08 -9.19 -16.57
C LEU A 407 -11.16 -9.21 -17.65
N ARG A 408 -12.20 -10.04 -17.47
CA ARG A 408 -13.34 -10.06 -18.39
C ARG A 408 -14.29 -8.91 -18.05
N LEU A 409 -14.26 -7.85 -18.85
CA LEU A 409 -15.13 -6.68 -18.70
C LEU A 409 -16.55 -7.00 -19.21
N PRO A 410 -17.61 -6.67 -18.45
CA PRO A 410 -18.99 -6.90 -18.87
C PRO A 410 -19.38 -6.07 -20.12
N PRO A 411 -20.45 -6.49 -20.82
CA PRO A 411 -21.01 -5.69 -21.89
C PRO A 411 -21.63 -4.40 -21.32
N THR A 412 -21.46 -3.29 -22.03
CA THR A 412 -22.21 -2.05 -21.79
C THR A 412 -23.30 -1.89 -22.84
N VAL A 413 -24.19 -0.91 -22.65
CA VAL A 413 -25.29 -0.57 -23.58
C VAL A 413 -24.82 -0.39 -25.03
N THR A 414 -23.57 0.01 -25.25
CA THR A 414 -23.00 0.31 -26.58
C THR A 414 -21.89 -0.66 -27.03
N GLN A 415 -21.31 -1.49 -26.15
CA GLN A 415 -20.12 -2.29 -26.46
C GLN A 415 -20.23 -3.71 -25.86
N ARG A 416 -19.86 -4.72 -26.65
CA ARG A 416 -19.83 -6.13 -26.22
C ARG A 416 -18.79 -6.37 -25.12
N ALA A 417 -19.00 -7.43 -24.35
CA ALA A 417 -18.01 -7.94 -23.39
C ALA A 417 -16.65 -8.15 -24.08
N CYS A 418 -15.58 -7.86 -23.35
CA CYS A 418 -14.20 -7.91 -23.86
C CYS A 418 -13.23 -8.23 -22.72
N GLU A 419 -12.02 -8.67 -23.07
CA GLU A 419 -11.03 -9.11 -22.10
C GLU A 419 -9.87 -8.12 -22.07
N ARG A 420 -9.78 -7.36 -20.97
CA ARG A 420 -8.69 -6.44 -20.70
C ARG A 420 -7.51 -7.27 -20.21
N VAL A 421 -6.44 -7.34 -21.00
CA VAL A 421 -5.15 -7.87 -20.53
C VAL A 421 -4.70 -7.07 -19.30
N VAL A 422 -4.17 -7.75 -18.29
CA VAL A 422 -3.61 -7.16 -17.06
C VAL A 422 -2.12 -7.46 -16.97
N GLU A 423 -1.72 -8.66 -17.38
CA GLU A 423 -0.33 -9.12 -17.45
C GLU A 423 -0.18 -10.10 -18.62
N GLU A 424 0.94 -10.04 -19.34
CA GLU A 424 1.32 -11.00 -20.38
C GLU A 424 2.83 -11.18 -20.40
N LYS A 425 3.31 -12.41 -20.19
CA LYS A 425 4.76 -12.72 -20.15
C LYS A 425 5.09 -13.87 -21.09
N HIS A 426 6.12 -13.67 -21.92
CA HIS A 426 6.64 -14.67 -22.85
C HIS A 426 8.04 -15.10 -22.47
N PHE A 427 8.35 -16.37 -22.69
CA PHE A 427 9.56 -17.05 -22.26
C PHE A 427 10.14 -17.85 -23.44
N ASP A 428 11.46 -17.90 -23.57
CA ASP A 428 12.10 -18.80 -24.54
C ASP A 428 12.12 -20.26 -24.05
N VAL A 429 12.68 -21.16 -24.88
CA VAL A 429 12.69 -22.61 -24.60
C VAL A 429 13.46 -22.97 -23.33
N ASP A 430 14.39 -22.12 -22.89
CA ASP A 430 15.18 -22.30 -21.67
C ASP A 430 14.45 -21.77 -20.41
N GLY A 431 13.22 -21.27 -20.57
CA GLY A 431 12.42 -20.69 -19.49
C GLY A 431 12.82 -19.24 -19.14
N VAL A 432 13.61 -18.57 -19.98
CA VAL A 432 14.05 -17.19 -19.74
C VAL A 432 12.96 -16.23 -20.23
N CYS A 433 12.38 -15.45 -19.33
CA CYS A 433 11.44 -14.37 -19.68
C CYS A 433 12.08 -13.39 -20.69
N ARG A 434 11.35 -13.07 -21.77
CA ARG A 434 11.81 -12.23 -22.88
C ARG A 434 10.99 -10.97 -23.11
N LEU A 435 9.71 -11.04 -22.78
CA LEU A 435 8.72 -9.97 -22.91
C LEU A 435 7.83 -10.00 -21.67
N ASP A 436 7.61 -8.84 -21.07
CA ASP A 436 6.72 -8.61 -19.93
C ASP A 436 5.87 -7.37 -20.26
N VAL A 437 4.57 -7.59 -20.43
CA VAL A 437 3.55 -6.55 -20.64
C VAL A 437 2.67 -6.51 -19.40
N HIS A 438 2.48 -5.33 -18.82
CA HIS A 438 1.72 -5.18 -17.59
C HIS A 438 0.96 -3.86 -17.57
N PHE A 439 -0.31 -3.89 -17.16
CA PHE A 439 -1.09 -2.68 -16.92
C PHE A 439 -0.82 -2.12 -15.54
N ALA A 440 -0.52 -0.82 -15.47
CA ALA A 440 -0.45 -0.11 -14.21
C ALA A 440 -1.81 -0.15 -13.52
N LEU A 441 -1.88 -0.84 -12.37
CA LEU A 441 -3.12 -1.05 -11.64
C LEU A 441 -3.74 0.31 -11.23
N GLY A 442 -5.03 0.47 -11.49
CA GLY A 442 -5.76 1.72 -11.24
C GLY A 442 -5.44 2.87 -12.20
N GLN A 443 -4.72 2.63 -13.31
CA GLN A 443 -4.37 3.66 -14.29
C GLN A 443 -4.52 3.17 -15.75
N PRO A 444 -4.73 4.08 -16.73
CA PRO A 444 -4.76 3.76 -18.16
C PRO A 444 -3.35 3.67 -18.76
N PHE A 445 -2.40 3.02 -18.09
CA PHE A 445 -1.03 2.83 -18.62
C PHE A 445 -0.68 1.36 -18.81
N LEU A 446 -0.02 1.08 -19.93
CA LEU A 446 0.57 -0.23 -20.27
C LEU A 446 2.10 -0.08 -20.30
N SER A 447 2.78 -0.85 -19.45
CA SER A 447 4.24 -1.00 -19.47
C SER A 447 4.60 -2.21 -20.33
N ARG A 448 5.63 -2.08 -21.17
CA ARG A 448 6.21 -3.18 -21.93
C ARG A 448 7.73 -3.22 -21.77
N LYS A 449 8.22 -4.28 -21.15
CA LYS A 449 9.63 -4.59 -20.92
C LYS A 449 10.07 -5.74 -21.81
N HIS A 450 11.34 -5.72 -22.22
CA HIS A 450 11.98 -6.83 -22.93
C HIS A 450 13.31 -7.16 -22.26
N PHE A 451 13.76 -8.41 -22.35
CA PHE A 451 14.96 -8.91 -21.67
C PHE A 451 15.96 -9.61 -22.60
N TYR A 452 17.24 -9.49 -22.25
CA TYR A 452 18.35 -10.27 -22.80
C TYR A 452 18.37 -11.70 -22.21
N PRO A 453 19.09 -12.68 -22.81
CA PRO A 453 19.16 -14.06 -22.29
C PRO A 453 19.71 -14.12 -20.85
N ASN A 454 20.56 -13.16 -20.50
CA ASN A 454 21.13 -12.99 -19.15
C ASN A 454 20.19 -12.27 -18.15
N GLN A 455 18.87 -12.24 -18.42
CA GLN A 455 17.82 -11.57 -17.63
C GLN A 455 18.00 -10.05 -17.43
N ARG A 456 18.94 -9.39 -18.14
CA ARG A 456 19.06 -7.93 -18.08
C ARG A 456 18.00 -7.23 -18.94
N MET A 457 17.56 -6.07 -18.49
CA MET A 457 16.66 -5.19 -19.22
C MET A 457 17.25 -4.87 -20.60
N LYS A 458 16.46 -5.07 -21.66
CA LYS A 458 16.79 -4.72 -23.05
C LYS A 458 16.09 -3.42 -23.48
N SER A 459 14.83 -3.25 -23.06
CA SER A 459 14.11 -1.98 -23.17
C SER A 459 12.90 -1.96 -22.24
N GLU A 460 12.54 -0.78 -21.75
CA GLU A 460 11.26 -0.49 -21.08
C GLU A 460 10.53 0.64 -21.81
N LYS A 461 9.23 0.48 -22.06
CA LYS A 461 8.43 1.40 -22.88
C LYS A 461 7.02 1.52 -22.29
N LEU A 462 6.61 2.74 -21.94
CA LEU A 462 5.29 3.02 -21.35
C LEU A 462 4.31 3.58 -22.40
N PHE A 463 3.05 3.20 -22.30
CA PHE A 463 1.96 3.59 -23.20
C PHE A 463 0.78 4.09 -22.39
N PHE A 464 0.08 5.12 -22.86
CA PHE A 464 -1.25 5.49 -22.36
C PHE A 464 -2.29 4.78 -23.23
N VAL A 465 -3.16 3.98 -22.63
CA VAL A 465 -4.23 3.25 -23.29
C VAL A 465 -5.44 4.16 -23.41
N GLU A 466 -5.83 4.47 -24.64
CA GLU A 466 -6.90 5.41 -24.99
C GLU A 466 -8.28 4.74 -24.95
N ASP A 467 -8.31 3.44 -25.28
CA ASP A 467 -9.50 2.58 -25.19
C ASP A 467 -9.07 1.16 -24.78
N GLU A 468 -9.54 0.73 -23.61
CA GLU A 468 -9.23 -0.58 -23.03
C GLU A 468 -9.92 -1.75 -23.77
N ARG A 469 -10.92 -1.48 -24.63
CA ARG A 469 -11.62 -2.51 -25.42
C ARG A 469 -10.96 -2.79 -26.76
N THR A 470 -10.46 -1.77 -27.44
CA THR A 470 -9.68 -1.92 -28.70
C THR A 470 -8.19 -2.05 -28.48
N MET A 471 -7.71 -1.85 -27.24
CA MET A 471 -6.28 -1.77 -26.88
C MET A 471 -5.53 -0.66 -27.64
N GLN A 472 -6.25 0.35 -28.15
CA GLN A 472 -5.64 1.52 -28.78
C GLN A 472 -4.83 2.28 -27.74
N ALA A 473 -3.55 2.51 -28.02
CA ALA A 473 -2.64 3.13 -27.07
C ALA A 473 -1.63 4.07 -27.74
N ARG A 474 -1.45 5.25 -27.16
CA ARG A 474 -0.40 6.21 -27.51
C ARG A 474 0.83 6.05 -26.61
N LYS A 475 1.95 6.65 -27.00
CA LYS A 475 3.20 6.61 -26.22
C LYS A 475 3.07 7.53 -25.00
N ALA A 476 3.70 7.18 -23.88
CA ALA A 476 3.72 8.02 -22.69
C ALA A 476 5.03 7.81 -21.89
N GLY A 477 5.37 8.77 -21.03
CA GLY A 477 6.45 8.64 -20.05
C GLY A 477 7.81 8.27 -20.64
N HIS A 478 8.61 7.51 -19.88
CA HIS A 478 9.96 7.12 -20.29
C HIS A 478 9.94 5.89 -21.22
N TRP A 479 10.72 5.99 -22.30
CA TRP A 479 11.09 4.90 -23.19
C TRP A 479 12.61 4.77 -23.14
N ARG A 480 13.11 3.66 -22.61
CA ARG A 480 14.55 3.38 -22.52
C ARG A 480 14.92 2.13 -23.27
N GLU A 481 16.11 2.13 -23.87
CA GLU A 481 16.78 0.95 -24.39
C GLU A 481 18.16 0.83 -23.75
N TYR A 482 18.66 -0.40 -23.65
CA TYR A 482 19.89 -0.73 -22.93
C TYR A 482 20.84 -1.54 -23.82
N TYR A 483 22.11 -1.55 -23.45
CA TYR A 483 23.07 -2.56 -23.89
C TYR A 483 22.96 -3.81 -23.02
N GLU A 484 23.44 -4.95 -23.51
CA GLU A 484 23.48 -6.22 -22.75
C GLU A 484 24.41 -6.17 -21.50
N GLY A 485 25.30 -5.18 -21.44
CA GLY A 485 26.06 -4.82 -20.25
C GLY A 485 25.24 -4.16 -19.14
N GLY A 486 24.02 -3.69 -19.44
CA GLY A 486 23.12 -2.96 -18.52
C GLY A 486 23.18 -1.44 -18.63
N GLN A 487 24.12 -0.87 -19.41
CA GLN A 487 24.20 0.57 -19.66
C GLN A 487 22.99 1.07 -20.46
N ILE A 488 22.50 2.27 -20.16
CA ILE A 488 21.45 2.92 -20.96
C ILE A 488 22.03 3.25 -22.34
N LYS A 489 21.36 2.79 -23.39
CA LYS A 489 21.68 3.05 -24.80
C LYS A 489 20.89 4.25 -25.32
N SER A 490 19.63 4.39 -24.94
CA SER A 490 18.83 5.58 -25.24
C SER A 490 17.75 5.83 -24.19
N GLU A 491 17.36 7.10 -24.06
CA GLU A 491 16.22 7.55 -23.26
C GLU A 491 15.42 8.59 -24.04
N ILE A 492 14.12 8.36 -24.18
CA ILE A 492 13.17 9.24 -24.85
C ILE A 492 12.01 9.44 -23.88
N VAL A 493 11.56 10.68 -23.69
CA VAL A 493 10.40 11.00 -22.84
C VAL A 493 9.24 11.45 -23.73
N TYR A 494 8.05 10.95 -23.44
CA TYR A 494 6.79 11.35 -24.07
C TYR A 494 5.86 11.99 -23.04
N ASP A 495 5.15 13.04 -23.46
CA ASP A 495 4.12 13.69 -22.65
C ASP A 495 2.77 12.93 -22.69
N GLU A 496 1.75 13.51 -22.06
CA GLU A 496 0.39 12.96 -22.00
C GLU A 496 -0.31 12.88 -23.37
N HIS A 497 0.19 13.57 -24.40
CA HIS A 497 -0.31 13.52 -25.78
C HIS A 497 0.50 12.58 -26.68
N GLY A 498 1.57 11.95 -26.15
CA GLY A 498 2.47 11.09 -26.91
C GLY A 498 3.42 11.84 -27.84
N VAL A 499 3.60 13.15 -27.63
CA VAL A 499 4.63 13.96 -28.27
C VAL A 499 5.92 13.85 -27.44
N ARG A 500 7.09 13.97 -28.10
CA ARG A 500 8.37 13.92 -27.38
C ARG A 500 8.57 15.21 -26.58
N ASN A 501 8.94 15.07 -25.32
CA ASN A 501 9.15 16.17 -24.38
C ASN A 501 10.53 16.02 -23.68
N GLY A 502 10.99 17.06 -22.99
CA GLY A 502 12.24 17.04 -22.24
C GLY A 502 13.50 16.85 -23.11
N PHE A 503 14.51 16.21 -22.54
CA PHE A 503 15.76 15.88 -23.23
C PHE A 503 15.77 14.42 -23.65
N CYS A 504 15.58 14.17 -24.95
CA CYS A 504 15.80 12.84 -25.53
C CYS A 504 17.30 12.63 -25.77
N LYS A 505 17.84 11.47 -25.40
CA LYS A 505 19.29 11.18 -25.40
C LYS A 505 19.61 9.80 -25.95
N ARG A 506 20.83 9.66 -26.47
CA ARG A 506 21.44 8.39 -26.85
C ARG A 506 22.90 8.40 -26.39
N TYR A 507 23.37 7.23 -25.93
CA TYR A 507 24.68 7.05 -25.34
C TYR A 507 25.42 5.91 -26.03
N GLY A 508 26.75 5.98 -26.03
CA GLY A 508 27.64 4.89 -26.41
C GLY A 508 27.73 3.82 -25.32
N ILE A 509 28.38 2.69 -25.63
CA ILE A 509 28.53 1.56 -24.70
C ILE A 509 29.44 1.89 -23.49
N ASP A 510 30.28 2.91 -23.63
CA ASP A 510 31.11 3.52 -22.58
C ASP A 510 30.36 4.53 -21.69
N GLY A 511 29.09 4.84 -22.03
CA GLY A 511 28.29 5.88 -21.36
C GLY A 511 28.50 7.29 -21.90
N SER A 512 29.33 7.49 -22.93
CA SER A 512 29.48 8.79 -23.59
C SER A 512 28.16 9.23 -24.26
N GLN A 513 27.82 10.52 -24.23
CA GLN A 513 26.56 11.00 -24.82
C GLN A 513 26.72 11.24 -26.33
N GLU A 514 26.48 10.21 -27.15
CA GLU A 514 26.48 10.28 -28.62
C GLU A 514 25.55 11.37 -29.17
N TRP A 515 24.37 11.56 -28.57
CA TRP A 515 23.36 12.49 -29.07
C TRP A 515 22.41 12.97 -27.97
N VAL A 516 21.99 14.24 -28.07
CA VAL A 516 20.90 14.82 -27.28
C VAL A 516 20.05 15.73 -28.17
N LYS A 517 18.74 15.70 -27.96
CA LYS A 517 17.81 16.70 -28.49
C LYS A 517 16.86 17.19 -27.41
N ASP A 518 16.90 18.49 -27.21
CA ASP A 518 15.96 19.26 -26.40
C ASP A 518 14.64 19.42 -27.16
N TYR A 519 13.54 18.92 -26.57
CA TYR A 519 12.18 19.07 -27.06
C TYR A 519 11.36 20.10 -26.25
N THR A 520 11.90 20.65 -25.15
CA THR A 520 11.17 21.60 -24.26
C THR A 520 10.75 22.89 -24.98
N LYS A 521 11.42 23.22 -26.09
CA LYS A 521 11.20 24.45 -26.88
C LYS A 521 10.21 24.26 -28.04
N ALA A 522 9.67 23.06 -28.24
CA ALA A 522 8.86 22.74 -29.41
C ALA A 522 7.45 23.37 -29.41
N CYS A 523 6.93 23.80 -28.26
CA CYS A 523 5.59 24.40 -28.15
C CYS A 523 5.50 25.84 -28.66
N CYS A 524 6.62 26.54 -28.87
CA CYS A 524 6.66 27.96 -29.24
C CYS A 524 6.72 28.20 -30.76
N SER A 525 5.80 27.60 -31.54
CA SER A 525 5.67 27.91 -32.98
C SER A 525 4.30 27.60 -33.59
N PHE A 526 3.20 27.98 -32.92
CA PHE A 526 1.95 28.29 -33.62
C PHE A 526 1.86 29.76 -34.00
N LYS A 527 1.33 30.01 -35.21
CA LYS A 527 1.56 31.22 -36.01
C LYS A 527 0.69 32.40 -35.57
N PHE A 528 1.25 33.60 -35.68
CA PHE A 528 0.48 34.75 -36.15
C PHE A 528 0.44 34.72 -37.68
N GLN A 529 -0.72 34.39 -38.26
CA GLN A 529 -1.20 34.86 -39.57
C GLN A 529 -2.65 34.41 -39.76
#